data_AF-E3EI95-F1
#
_entry.id   AF-E3EI95-F1
#
_cell.length_a   1.000
_cell.length_b   1.000
_cell.length_c   1.000
_cell.angle_alpha   90.00
_cell.angle_beta   90.00
_cell.angle_gamma   90.00
#
_symmetry.space_group_name_H-M   'P 1'
#
loop_
_entity.id
_entity.type
_entity.pdbx_description
1 polymer ?
#
loop_
_entity_poly.entity_id
_entity_poly.type
_entity_poly.pdbx_seq_one_letter_code
_entity_poly.pdbx_strand_id
1 'polypeptide(L)' 'MMFEAAWNLLLVNRLAFSGIYRANPLGGMRGDPKILLSRWNPDDLCKRINTIHSMSDRFTVQNRDALEFIEDQFWYKG' A
#
# COMPACT_ATOMS: atom_id res chain seq x y z
N MET A 1 4.62 3.38 -16.00
CA MET A 1 3.50 2.43 -15.82
C MET A 1 3.45 1.81 -14.41
N MET A 2 4.50 1.15 -13.88
CA MET A 2 4.44 0.55 -12.52
C MET A 2 4.72 1.54 -11.38
N PHE A 3 5.69 2.45 -11.57
CA PHE A 3 5.97 3.53 -10.61
C PHE A 3 4.74 4.45 -10.40
N GLU A 4 4.10 4.88 -11.49
CA GLU A 4 2.86 5.66 -11.45
C GLU A 4 1.74 4.96 -10.67
N ALA A 5 1.56 3.65 -10.88
CA ALA A 5 0.56 2.88 -10.15
C ALA A 5 0.88 2.81 -8.65
N ALA A 6 2.14 2.60 -8.28
CA ALA A 6 2.57 2.60 -6.88
C ALA A 6 2.40 3.97 -6.23
N TRP A 7 2.73 5.04 -6.95
CA TRP A 7 2.54 6.42 -6.49
C TRP A 7 1.06 6.75 -6.29
N ASN A 8 0.21 6.44 -7.27
CA ASN A 8 -1.23 6.64 -7.19
C ASN A 8 -1.85 5.84 -6.04
N LEU A 9 -1.42 4.59 -5.84
CA LEU A 9 -1.85 3.77 -4.72
C LEU A 9 -1.50 4.44 -3.38
N LEU A 10 -0.26 4.89 -3.21
CA LEU A 10 0.18 5.59 -1.99
C LEU A 10 -0.68 6.84 -1.75
N LEU A 11 -0.83 7.68 -2.78
CA LEU A 11 -1.60 8.92 -2.70
C LEU A 11 -3.05 8.64 -2.28
N VAL A 12 -3.75 7.79 -3.03
CA VAL A 12 -5.17 7.47 -2.75
C VAL A 12 -5.31 6.81 -1.37
N ASN A 13 -4.42 5.89 -1.01
CA ASN A 13 -4.48 5.21 0.28
C ASN A 13 -4.22 6.14 1.48
N ARG A 14 -3.50 7.26 1.29
CA ARG A 14 -3.31 8.25 2.35
C ARG A 14 -4.42 9.30 2.38
N LEU A 15 -5.03 9.62 1.24
CA LEU A 15 -6.05 10.66 1.12
C LEU A 15 -7.49 10.14 1.22
N ALA A 16 -7.75 8.85 1.04
CA ALA A 16 -9.09 8.26 1.13
C ALA A 16 -9.46 7.84 2.55
N PHE A 17 -10.77 7.84 2.85
CA PHE A 17 -11.30 7.33 4.11
C PHE A 17 -10.87 5.87 4.32
N SER A 18 -10.29 5.60 5.49
CA SER A 18 -9.68 4.29 5.83
C SER A 18 -8.66 3.75 4.82
N GLY A 19 -8.15 4.59 3.92
CA GLY A 19 -7.23 4.19 2.84
C GLY A 19 -7.83 3.26 1.78
N ILE A 20 -9.16 3.18 1.71
CA ILE A 20 -9.89 2.37 0.73
C ILE A 20 -10.01 3.17 -0.56
N TYR A 21 -9.48 2.67 -1.67
CA TYR A 21 -9.47 3.41 -2.94
C TYR A 21 -10.86 3.69 -3.54
N ARG A 22 -11.88 2.92 -3.15
CA ARG A 22 -13.29 3.14 -3.53
C ARG A 22 -14.05 4.04 -2.55
N ALA A 23 -13.44 4.44 -1.44
CA ALA A 23 -14.07 5.33 -0.48
C ALA A 23 -13.86 6.80 -0.88
N ASN A 24 -14.65 7.68 -0.25
CA ASN A 24 -14.50 9.11 -0.45
C ASN A 24 -13.18 9.64 0.13
N PRO A 25 -12.68 10.79 -0.36
CA PRO A 25 -11.59 11.52 0.29
C PRO A 25 -11.85 11.76 1.78
N LEU A 26 -10.79 11.80 2.58
CA LEU A 26 -10.85 12.16 3.99
C LEU A 26 -11.47 13.55 4.14
N GLY A 27 -12.51 13.65 4.97
CA GLY A 27 -13.31 14.86 5.13
C GLY A 27 -14.50 14.98 4.17
N GLY A 28 -14.65 14.06 3.21
CA GLY A 28 -15.77 14.03 2.27
C GLY A 28 -15.69 15.12 1.18
N MET A 29 -16.74 15.21 0.35
CA MET A 29 -16.77 16.10 -0.83
C MET A 29 -16.60 17.60 -0.51
N ARG A 30 -16.90 18.02 0.73
CA ARG A 30 -16.77 19.41 1.20
C ARG A 30 -15.75 19.52 2.34
N GLY A 31 -14.83 18.57 2.44
CA GLY A 31 -13.83 18.49 3.51
C GLY A 31 -12.79 19.60 3.44
N ASP A 32 -12.26 19.98 4.60
CA ASP A 32 -11.13 20.91 4.73
C ASP A 32 -9.83 20.24 4.23
N PRO A 33 -8.97 20.91 3.43
CA PRO A 33 -7.65 20.42 3.06
C PRO A 33 -6.81 19.88 4.22
N LYS A 34 -6.93 20.45 5.42
CA LYS A 34 -6.26 19.95 6.64
C LYS A 34 -6.72 18.54 7.01
N ILE A 35 -8.01 18.24 6.86
CA ILE A 35 -8.55 16.90 7.11
C ILE A 35 -8.09 15.94 6.02
N LEU A 36 -8.14 16.37 4.76
CA LEU A 36 -7.67 15.59 3.61
C LEU A 36 -6.20 15.17 3.78
N LEU A 37 -5.35 16.10 4.21
CA LEU A 37 -3.92 15.91 4.39
C LEU A 37 -3.52 15.36 5.76
N SER A 38 -4.47 15.10 6.67
CA SER A 38 -4.21 14.66 8.05
C SER A 38 -3.38 13.37 8.16
N ARG A 39 -3.31 12.57 7.09
CA ARG A 39 -2.51 11.34 7.01
C ARG A 39 -1.37 11.41 6.00
N TRP A 40 -1.18 12.56 5.36
CA TRP A 40 -0.08 12.84 4.47
C TRP A 40 1.06 13.48 5.25
N ASN A 41 1.92 12.62 5.82
CA ASN A 41 3.16 13.04 6.49
C ASN A 41 4.38 12.50 5.72
N PRO A 42 4.93 13.27 4.77
CA PRO A 42 6.01 12.81 3.89
C PRO A 42 7.21 12.23 4.63
N ASP A 43 7.63 12.85 5.73
CA ASP A 43 8.83 12.43 6.47
C ASP A 43 8.66 11.03 7.07
N ASP A 44 7.53 10.79 7.74
CA ASP A 44 7.20 9.48 8.31
C ASP A 44 6.97 8.42 7.22
N LEU A 45 6.36 8.81 6.10
CA LEU A 45 6.10 7.91 4.97
C LEU A 45 7.42 7.47 4.33
N CYS A 46 8.31 8.41 4.03
CA CYS A 46 9.65 8.13 3.53
C CYS A 46 10.42 7.21 4.48
N LYS A 47 10.39 7.50 5.78
CA LYS A 47 11.04 6.66 6.80
C LYS A 47 10.52 5.22 6.76
N ARG A 48 9.20 5.02 6.72
CA ARG A 48 8.57 3.69 6.66
C ARG A 48 8.93 2.95 5.36
N ILE A 49 8.88 3.62 4.22
CA ILE A 49 9.23 3.04 2.92
C ILE A 49 10.70 2.58 2.93
N ASN A 50 11.61 3.42 3.43
CA ASN A 50 13.02 3.08 3.53
C ASN A 50 13.28 1.92 4.50
N THR A 51 12.56 1.86 5.63
CA THR A 51 12.65 0.71 6.55
C THR A 51 12.22 -0.58 5.87
N ILE A 52 11.09 -0.61 5.18
CA ILE A 52 10.61 -1.81 4.47
C ILE A 52 11.62 -2.22 3.39
N HIS A 53 12.11 -1.25 2.60
CA HIS A 53 13.11 -1.49 1.57
C HIS A 53 14.41 -2.06 2.16
N SER A 54 14.87 -1.60 3.33
CA SER A 54 16.07 -2.14 3.98
C SER A 54 15.98 -3.61 4.39
N MET A 55 14.76 -4.19 4.36
CA MET A 55 14.49 -5.59 4.67
C MET A 55 14.08 -6.39 3.43
N SER A 56 14.16 -5.82 2.22
CA SER A 56 13.64 -6.43 1.00
C SER A 56 14.35 -7.74 0.63
N ASP A 57 15.56 -7.95 1.13
CA ASP A 57 16.32 -9.20 1.00
C ASP A 57 15.71 -10.36 1.80
N ARG A 58 14.80 -10.07 2.75
CA ARG A 58 14.19 -11.06 3.65
C ARG A 58 12.84 -11.59 3.18
N PHE A 59 12.28 -11.06 2.09
CA PHE A 59 10.98 -11.48 1.59
C PHE A 59 10.87 -11.36 0.07
N THR A 60 9.99 -12.19 -0.50
CA THR A 60 9.61 -12.13 -1.92
C THR A 60 8.14 -11.76 -2.01
N VAL A 61 7.79 -10.80 -2.87
CA VAL A 61 6.41 -10.41 -3.12
C VAL A 61 5.90 -11.09 -4.39
N GLN A 62 4.76 -11.75 -4.30
CA GLN A 62 4.08 -12.39 -5.44
C GLN A 62 2.60 -12.02 -5.45
N ASN A 63 2.02 -11.89 -6.64
CA ASN A 63 0.58 -11.73 -6.83
C ASN A 63 0.04 -13.01 -7.46
N ARG A 64 -0.23 -14.00 -6.61
CA ARG A 64 -0.77 -15.31 -6.98
C ARG A 64 -1.95 -15.65 -6.09
N ASP A 65 -2.78 -16.58 -6.55
CA ASP A 65 -3.74 -17.21 -5.66
C ASP A 65 -3.02 -17.91 -4.50
N ALA A 66 -3.60 -17.81 -3.30
CA ALA A 66 -2.96 -18.30 -2.09
C ALA A 66 -2.90 -19.83 -2.05
N LEU A 67 -3.95 -20.52 -2.53
CA LEU A 67 -4.01 -21.98 -2.53
C LEU A 67 -2.98 -22.53 -3.53
N GLU A 68 -2.99 -22.01 -4.75
CA GLU A 68 -2.00 -22.38 -5.78
C GLU A 68 -0.56 -22.19 -5.28
N PHE A 69 -0.28 -21.06 -4.61
CA PHE A 69 1.06 -20.79 -4.08
C PHE A 69 1.47 -21.79 -3.00
N ILE A 70 0.57 -22.13 -2.08
CA ILE A 70 0.85 -23.07 -0.98
C ILE A 70 1.08 -24.48 -1.51
N GLU A 71 0.25 -24.92 -2.45
CA GLU A 71 0.34 -26.25 -3.05
C GLU A 71 1.68 -26.46 -3.77
N ASP A 72 2.08 -25.51 -4.64
CA ASP A 72 3.35 -25.53 -5.39
C ASP A 72 4.58 -25.56 -4.47
N GLN A 73 4.56 -24.79 -3.39
CA GLN A 73 5.76 -24.57 -2.57
C GLN A 73 5.93 -25.59 -1.44
N PHE A 74 4.83 -26.12 -0.90
CA PHE A 74 4.86 -26.88 0.35
C PHE A 74 4.29 -28.29 0.24
N TRP A 75 3.33 -28.57 -0.65
CA TRP A 75 2.67 -29.88 -0.72
C TRP A 75 3.25 -30.80 -1.78
N TYR A 76 3.62 -30.28 -2.96
CA TYR A 76 4.14 -31.11 -4.07
C TYR A 76 5.67 -31.27 -4.09
N LYS A 77 6.38 -30.77 -3.07
CA LYS A 77 7.84 -30.94 -2.90
C LYS A 77 8.23 -32.03 -1.88
N GLY A 78 7.29 -32.83 -1.41
CA GLY A 78 7.53 -34.05 -0.63
C GLY A 78 7.43 -35.30 -1.50
#